data_AF-A0AAU9XMK4-F1
#
_entry.id   AF-A0AAU9XMK4-F1
#
_cell.length_a   1.000
_cell.length_b   1.000
_cell.length_c   1.000
_cell.angle_alpha   90.00
_cell.angle_beta   90.00
_cell.angle_gamma   90.00
#
_symmetry.space_group_name_H-M   'P 1'
#
loop_
_entity.id
_entity.type
_entity.pdbx_description
1 polymer ?
#
loop_
_entity_poly.entity_id
_entity_poly.type
_entity_poly.pdbx_seq_one_letter_code
_entity_poly.pdbx_strand_id
1 'polypeptide(L)' 'LNNNQLKKLPSGIFSNNTKLRALLLDSNQLKKLPSGIFSSNTELKFM' A
#
# COMPACT_ATOMS: atom_id res chain seq x y z
N LEU A 1 -4.66 -7.07 -1.29
CA LEU A 1 -5.28 -6.74 0.02
C LEU A 1 -6.69 -6.17 -0.14
N ASN A 2 -7.25 -6.23 -1.35
CA ASN A 2 -8.61 -5.81 -1.68
C ASN A 2 -9.65 -6.57 -0.83
N ASN A 3 -10.79 -5.92 -0.55
CA ASN A 3 -11.97 -6.47 0.12
C ASN A 3 -11.66 -6.95 1.54
N ASN A 4 -11.10 -6.05 2.36
CA ASN A 4 -10.80 -6.31 3.75
C ASN A 4 -11.33 -5.18 4.65
N GLN A 5 -11.17 -5.31 5.96
CA GLN A 5 -11.60 -4.30 6.92
C GLN A 5 -10.41 -3.48 7.47
N LEU A 6 -9.35 -3.32 6.67
CA LEU A 6 -8.16 -2.62 7.11
C LEU A 6 -8.47 -1.14 7.34
N LYS A 7 -8.21 -0.66 8.56
CA LYS A 7 -8.42 0.75 8.94
C LYS A 7 -7.14 1.58 8.85
N LYS A 8 -5.99 0.93 8.98
CA LYS A 8 -4.65 1.52 8.90
C LYS A 8 -3.68 0.49 8.31
N LEU A 9 -2.62 0.98 7.69
CA LEU A 9 -1.46 0.17 7.29
C LEU A 9 -0.25 0.58 8.16
N PRO A 10 0.58 -0.37 8.59
CA PRO A 10 1.87 -0.06 9.22
C PRO A 10 2.75 0.75 8.26
N SER A 11 3.50 1.70 8.81
CA SER A 11 4.51 2.45 8.05
C SER A 11 5.58 1.51 7.51
N GLY A 12 5.93 1.64 6.24
CA GLY A 12 7.01 0.86 5.64
C GLY A 12 6.68 -0.60 5.37
N ILE A 13 5.41 -1.04 5.47
CA ILE A 13 5.04 -2.45 5.19
C ILE A 13 5.44 -2.92 3.78
N PHE A 14 5.60 -1.99 2.83
CA PHE A 14 6.02 -2.29 1.46
C PHE A 14 7.49 -1.92 1.15
N SER A 15 8.25 -1.41 2.12
CA SER A 15 9.61 -0.87 1.87
C SER A 15 10.59 -1.91 1.34
N ASN A 16 10.45 -3.17 1.78
CA ASN A 16 11.31 -4.27 1.35
C ASN A 16 10.91 -4.85 -0.02
N ASN A 17 9.74 -4.49 -0.57
CA ASN A 17 9.27 -5.01 -1.85
C ASN A 17 9.52 -4.00 -2.98
N THR A 18 10.78 -3.72 -3.28
CA THR A 18 11.17 -2.71 -4.28
C THR A 18 10.65 -2.99 -5.69
N LYS A 19 10.33 -4.26 -5.99
CA LYS A 19 9.77 -4.72 -7.28
C LYS A 19 8.24 -4.77 -7.29
N LEU A 20 7.57 -4.18 -6.30
CA LEU A 20 6.11 -4.11 -6.25
C LEU A 20 5.58 -3.25 -7.41
N ARG A 21 4.78 -3.85 -8.30
CA ARG A 21 4.26 -3.22 -9.52
C ARG A 21 2.77 -2.89 -9.47
N ALA A 22 2.02 -3.68 -8.70
CA ALA A 22 0.59 -3.51 -8.52
C ALA A 22 0.21 -3.81 -7.07
N LEU A 23 -0.66 -2.99 -6.49
CA LEU A 23 -1.15 -3.17 -5.14
C LEU A 23 -2.62 -2.76 -5.08
N LEU A 24 -3.51 -3.74 -4.91
CA LEU A 24 -4.94 -3.46 -4.74
C LEU A 24 -5.29 -3.38 -3.26
N LEU A 25 -5.75 -2.19 -2.86
CA LEU A 25 -6.24 -1.86 -1.52
C LEU A 25 -7.71 -1.45 -1.49
N ASP A 26 -8.42 -1.58 -2.62
CA ASP A 26 -9.83 -1.23 -2.73
C ASP A 26 -10.69 -1.99 -1.72
N SER A 27 -11.90 -1.47 -1.49
CA SER A 27 -12.88 -2.07 -0.59
C SER A 27 -12.28 -2.35 0.80
N ASN A 28 -11.48 -1.42 1.29
CA ASN A 28 -11.01 -1.35 2.68
C ASN A 28 -11.59 -0.14 3.40
N GLN A 29 -11.29 -0.01 4.70
CA GLN A 29 -11.72 1.11 5.54
C GLN A 29 -10.57 2.11 5.79
N LEU A 30 -9.60 2.16 4.88
CA LEU A 30 -8.43 3.02 4.97
C LEU A 30 -8.83 4.47 4.75
N LYS A 31 -8.79 5.28 5.81
CA LYS A 31 -9.09 6.73 5.73
C LYS A 31 -7.91 7.54 5.19
N LYS A 32 -6.69 7.07 5.47
CA LYS A 32 -5.45 7.75 5.06
C LYS A 32 -4.33 6.72 4.98
N LEU A 33 -3.48 6.88 3.99
CA LEU A 33 -2.23 6.13 3.89
C LEU A 33 -1.12 6.87 4.64
N PRO A 34 -0.22 6.17 5.34
CA PRO A 34 0.98 6.79 5.89
C PRO A 34 1.78 7.51 4.81
N SER A 35 2.33 8.68 5.15
CA SER A 35 3.20 9.41 4.22
C SER A 35 4.42 8.55 3.86
N GLY A 36 4.77 8.53 2.57
CA GLY A 36 5.91 7.76 2.10
C GLY A 36 5.76 6.23 2.20
N ILE A 37 4.54 5.69 2.34
CA ILE A 37 4.33 4.24 2.39
C ILE A 37 4.82 3.52 1.11
N PHE A 38 4.94 4.25 -0.01
CA PHE A 38 5.41 3.74 -1.30
C PHE A 38 6.77 4.29 -1.75
N SER A 39 7.54 4.95 -0.86
CA SER A 39 8.81 5.60 -1.23
C SER A 39 9.83 4.65 -1.86
N SER A 40 9.81 3.36 -1.49
CA SER A 40 10.72 2.34 -2.00
C SER A 40 10.17 1.56 -3.20
N ASN A 41 8.90 1.76 -3.59
CA ASN A 41 8.21 1.00 -4.63
C ASN A 41 8.19 1.80 -5.94
N THR A 42 9.37 2.10 -6.48
CA THR A 42 9.51 2.94 -7.69
C THR A 42 8.90 2.34 -8.94
N GLU A 43 8.64 1.03 -8.94
CA GLU A 43 7.99 0.32 -10.04
C GLU A 43 6.45 0.24 -9.92
N LEU A 44 5.86 0.80 -8.86
CA LEU A 44 4.41 0.74 -8.62
C LEU A 44 3.67 1.58 -9.67
N LYS A 45 2.85 0.93 -10.49
CA LYS A 45 2.08 1.56 -11.57
C LYS A 45 0.57 1.56 -11.32
N PHE A 46 0.10 0.59 -10.52
CA PHE A 46 -1.32 0.38 -10.28
C PHE A 46 -1.56 0.28 -8.78
N MET A 47 -2.40 1.18 -8.28
CA MET A 47 -2.86 1.29 -6.90
C MET A 47 -4.38 1.15 -6.87
#